data_AF-A0A920GDX5-F1
#
_entry.id   AF-A0A920GDX5-F1
#
_cell.length_a   1.000
_cell.length_b   1.000
_cell.length_c   1.000
_cell.angle_alpha   90.00
_cell.angle_beta   90.00
_cell.angle_gamma   90.00
#
_symmetry.space_group_name_H-M   'P 1'
#
loop_
_entity.id
_entity.type
_entity.pdbx_description
1 polymer ?
#
loop_
_entity_poly.entity_id
_entity_poly.type
_entity_poly.pdbx_seq_one_letter_code
_entity_poly.pdbx_strand_id
1 'polypeptide(L)' 'MSLFDWFADRRKGQSTGKITQEPEEGDGLWSKCPECGLVVYVKDLKANASVCAGCGHHHRIDSEERIALIADPGSFQL' A
#
# COMPACT_ATOMS: atom_id res chain seq x y z
N MET A 1 34.05 10.92 2.78
CA MET A 1 33.09 9.86 2.41
C MET A 1 32.48 10.26 1.09
N SER A 2 32.61 9.41 0.07
CA SER A 2 32.09 9.68 -1.27
C SER A 2 30.56 9.57 -1.28
N LEU A 3 29.92 10.33 -2.17
CA LEU A 3 28.49 10.16 -2.49
C LEU A 3 28.18 8.71 -2.87
N PHE A 4 29.12 8.02 -3.53
CA PHE A 4 28.98 6.62 -3.90
C PHE A 4 29.06 5.65 -2.71
N ASP A 5 29.86 5.98 -1.69
CA ASP A 5 29.95 5.17 -0.46
C ASP A 5 28.63 5.24 0.33
N TRP A 6 28.01 6.43 0.36
CA TRP A 6 26.71 6.65 0.99
C TRP A 6 25.58 5.82 0.32
N PHE A 7 25.57 5.73 -1.01
CA PHE A 7 24.59 4.88 -1.73
C PHE A 7 24.81 3.38 -1.51
N ALA A 8 26.06 2.95 -1.32
CA ALA A 8 26.37 1.55 -1.02
C ALA A 8 25.91 1.15 0.38
N ASP A 9 26.08 2.03 1.38
CA ASP A 9 25.67 1.75 2.75
C ASP A 9 24.15 1.83 2.95
N ARG A 10 23.45 2.72 2.23
CA ARG A 10 21.99 2.80 2.27
C ARG A 10 21.31 1.52 1.77
N ARG A 11 21.90 0.84 0.79
CA ARG A 11 21.38 -0.45 0.28
C ARG A 11 21.49 -1.59 1.30
N LYS A 12 22.48 -1.57 2.19
CA LYS A 12 22.62 -2.59 3.24
C LYS A 12 21.57 -2.45 4.34
N GLY A 13 21.01 -1.25 4.55
CA GLY A 13 19.99 -0.97 5.56
C GLY A 13 18.54 -1.13 5.07
N GLN A 14 18.31 -1.28 3.76
CA GLN A 14 16.97 -1.46 3.20
C GLN A 14 16.66 -2.95 3.00
N SER A 15 16.49 -3.68 4.10
CA SER A 15 15.60 -4.84 4.07
C SER A 15 14.17 -4.31 4.03
N THR A 16 13.67 -3.98 2.82
CA THR A 16 12.23 -4.01 2.59
C THR A 16 11.82 -5.47 2.71
N GLY A 17 11.56 -5.91 3.94
CA GLY A 17 10.93 -7.19 4.21
C GLY A 17 9.68 -7.25 3.35
N LYS A 18 9.70 -8.11 2.34
CA LYS A 18 8.51 -8.47 1.59
C LYS A 18 7.68 -9.30 2.54
N ILE A 19 6.89 -8.65 3.39
CA ILE A 19 5.88 -9.31 4.20
C ILE A 19 4.75 -9.64 3.22
N THR A 20 4.90 -10.72 2.45
CA THR A 20 3.76 -11.36 1.81
C THR A 20 3.00 -12.02 2.95
N GLN A 21 2.05 -11.29 3.54
CA GLN A 21 1.05 -11.93 4.39
C GLN A 21 0.13 -12.69 3.42
N GLU A 22 0.26 -14.01 3.38
CA GLU A 22 -0.79 -14.85 2.82
C GLU A 22 -2.04 -14.54 3.65
N PRO A 23 -3.14 -14.03 3.04
CA PRO A 23 -4.33 -13.73 3.80
C PRO A 23 -4.91 -15.05 4.31
N GLU A 24 -4.71 -15.34 5.60
CA GLU A 24 -5.41 -16.41 6.28
C GLU A 24 -6.92 -16.13 6.19
N GLU A 25 -7.71 -17.18 5.97
CA GLU A 25 -9.15 -17.12 5.68
C GLU A 25 -9.94 -16.51 6.86
N GLY A 26 -9.92 -15.18 6.97
CA GLY A 26 -10.54 -14.41 8.05
C GLY A 26 -9.81 -13.10 8.36
N ASP A 27 -8.50 -13.07 8.16
CA ASP A 27 -7.59 -12.01 8.57
C ASP A 27 -7.40 -10.97 7.46
N GLY A 28 -8.50 -10.37 7.00
CA GLY A 28 -8.42 -9.37 5.93
C GLY A 28 -9.72 -8.69 5.54
N LEU A 29 -10.81 -8.98 6.26
CA LEU A 29 -12.12 -8.38 5.98
C LEU A 29 -12.21 -6.95 6.52
N TRP A 30 -11.51 -6.65 7.61
CA TRP A 30 -11.58 -5.36 8.29
C TRP A 30 -10.21 -4.70 8.36
N SER A 31 -10.17 -3.38 8.18
CA SER A 31 -8.97 -2.56 8.32
C SER A 31 -9.27 -1.39 9.25
N LYS A 32 -8.32 -1.05 10.11
CA LYS A 32 -8.42 0.12 10.98
C LYS A 32 -7.72 1.30 10.32
N CYS A 33 -8.40 2.45 10.24
CA CYS A 33 -7.78 3.69 9.80
C CYS A 33 -6.69 4.12 10.79
N PRO A 34 -5.45 4.38 10.35
CA PRO A 34 -4.37 4.82 11.23
C PRO A 34 -4.55 6.26 11.73
N GLU A 35 -5.35 7.07 11.03
CA GLU A 35 -5.58 8.48 11.39
C GLU A 35 -6.75 8.66 12.35
N CYS A 36 -7.95 8.17 11.99
CA CYS A 36 -9.16 8.37 12.81
C CYS A 36 -9.57 7.14 13.63
N GLY A 37 -8.92 5.99 13.44
CA GLY A 37 -9.23 4.76 14.17
C GLY A 37 -10.51 4.04 13.72
N LEU A 38 -11.24 4.55 12.72
CA LEU A 38 -12.43 3.91 12.17
C LEU A 38 -12.09 2.52 11.61
N VAL A 39 -12.88 1.51 11.99
CA VAL A 39 -12.79 0.17 11.42
C VAL A 39 -13.66 0.13 10.17
N VAL A 40 -13.04 -0.10 9.02
CA VAL A 40 -13.66 -0.12 7.70
C VAL A 40 -13.57 -1.52 7.10
N TYR A 41 -14.62 -1.90 6.37
CA TYR A 41 -14.61 -3.13 5.58
C TYR A 41 -13.64 -2.97 4.40
N VAL A 42 -12.73 -3.92 4.20
CA VAL A 42 -11.65 -3.80 3.21
C VAL A 42 -12.20 -3.69 1.79
N LYS A 43 -13.32 -4.35 1.47
CA LYS A 43 -13.94 -4.20 0.13
C LYS A 43 -14.46 -2.79 -0.09
N ASP A 44 -15.07 -2.17 0.92
CA ASP A 44 -15.57 -0.79 0.83
C ASP A 44 -14.41 0.20 0.73
N LEU A 45 -13.33 -0.05 1.48
CA LEU A 45 -12.10 0.73 1.40
C LEU A 45 -11.49 0.67 -0.01
N LYS A 46 -11.38 -0.53 -0.61
CA LYS A 46 -10.89 -0.70 -1.99
C LYS A 46 -11.81 -0.06 -3.03
N ALA A 47 -13.13 -0.19 -2.87
CA ALA A 47 -14.11 0.46 -3.74
C ALA A 47 -13.99 2.00 -3.69
N ASN A 48 -13.59 2.55 -2.55
CA ASN A 48 -13.32 3.98 -2.37
C ASN A 48 -11.85 4.38 -2.64
N ALA A 49 -11.16 3.66 -3.54
CA ALA A 49 -9.76 3.93 -3.93
C ALA A 49 -8.78 4.01 -2.73
N SER A 50 -9.05 3.22 -1.69
CA SER A 50 -8.29 3.17 -0.44
C SER A 50 -8.26 4.50 0.33
N VAL A 51 -9.35 5.27 0.25
CA VAL A 51 -9.56 6.49 1.03
C VAL A 51 -10.53 6.22 2.18
N CYS A 52 -10.17 6.62 3.39
CA CYS A 52 -11.03 6.47 4.56
C CYS A 52 -12.28 7.33 4.43
N ALA A 53 -13.46 6.72 4.50
CA ALA A 53 -14.74 7.42 4.44
C ALA A 53 -15.02 8.35 5.65
N GLY A 54 -14.33 8.13 6.77
CA GLY A 54 -14.51 8.93 7.99
C GLY A 54 -13.72 10.24 8.01
N CYS A 55 -12.46 10.22 7.56
CA CYS A 55 -11.56 11.36 7.67
C CYS A 55 -10.83 11.75 6.37
N GLY A 56 -10.99 11.01 5.29
CA GLY A 56 -10.29 11.26 4.02
C GLY A 56 -8.84 10.77 3.98
N HIS A 57 -8.38 10.01 4.99
CA HIS A 57 -7.03 9.44 4.99
C HIS A 57 -6.78 8.55 3.77
N HIS A 58 -5.68 8.77 3.05
CA HIS A 58 -5.25 7.89 1.97
C HIS A 58 -4.42 6.73 2.54
N HIS A 59 -4.96 5.52 2.49
CA HIS A 59 -4.22 4.33 2.86
C HIS A 59 -3.14 4.04 1.82
N ARG A 60 -2.05 3.42 2.28
CA ARG A 60 -1.03 2.88 1.40
C ARG A 60 -1.63 1.72 0.58
N ILE A 61 -1.33 1.71 -0.71
CA ILE A 61 -1.64 0.61 -1.63
C ILE A 61 -0.40 0.27 -2.44
N ASP A 62 -0.40 -0.93 -3.02
CA ASP A 62 0.68 -1.38 -3.87
C ASP A 62 0.66 -0.70 -5.24
N SER A 63 1.81 -0.71 -5.92
CA SER A 63 1.97 -0.08 -7.22
C SER A 63 0.97 -0.61 -8.25
N GLU A 64 0.73 -1.92 -8.25
CA GLU A 64 -0.21 -2.58 -9.17
C GLU A 64 -1.65 -2.10 -8.95
N GLU A 65 -2.10 -2.02 -7.68
CA GLU A 65 -3.42 -1.49 -7.35
C GLU A 65 -3.55 -0.02 -7.75
N ARG A 66 -2.50 0.79 -7.56
CA ARG A 66 -2.50 2.20 -7.97
C ARG A 66 -2.60 2.35 -9.49
N ILE A 67 -1.85 1.56 -10.25
CA ILE A 67 -1.88 1.58 -11.72
C ILE A 67 -3.29 1.25 -12.21
N ALA A 68 -3.93 0.22 -11.65
CA ALA A 68 -5.28 -0.17 -12.03
C ALA A 68 -6.35 0.91 -11.78
N LEU A 69 -6.11 1.84 -10.84
CA LEU A 69 -7.02 2.95 -10.55
C LEU A 69 -6.86 4.14 -11.51
N ILE A 70 -5.68 4.32 -12.12
CA ILE A 70 -5.34 5.53 -12.88
C ILE A 70 -5.17 5.29 -14.39
N ALA A 71 -4.87 4.06 -14.79
CA ALA A 71 -4.63 3.70 -16.18
C ALA A 71 -5.83 2.92 -16.75
N ASP A 72 -6.11 3.13 -18.03
CA ASP A 72 -7.13 2.34 -18.73
C ASP A 72 -6.70 0.85 -18.78
N PRO A 73 -7.64 -0.10 -18.73
CA PRO A 73 -7.32 -1.53 -18.77
C PRO A 73 -6.45 -1.89 -19.99
N GLY A 74 -5.29 -2.49 -19.72
CA GLY A 74 -4.34 -2.93 -20.75
C GLY A 74 -3.51 -1.83 -21.41
N SER A 75 -3.66 -0.56 -21.00
CA SER A 75 -2.90 0.56 -21.56
C SER A 75 -1.49 0.72 -20.96
N PHE A 76 -1.29 0.25 -19.73
CA PHE A 76 -0.02 0.41 -19.02
C PHE A 76 1.02 -0.64 -19.47
N GLN A 77 2.22 -0.18 -19.83
CA GLN A 77 3.37 -1.00 -20.21
C GLN A 77 4.59 -0.58 -19.36
N LEU A 78 5.38 -1.57 -18.91
CA LEU A 78 6.57 -1.38 -18.07
C LEU A 78 7.81 -1.02 -18.88
#